data_AF-T1UCL8-F1
#
_entry.id   AF-T1UCL8-F1
#
_cell.length_a   1.000
_cell.length_b   1.000
_cell.length_c   1.000
_cell.angle_alpha   90.00
_cell.angle_beta   90.00
_cell.angle_gamma   90.00
#
_symmetry.space_group_name_H-M   'P 1'
#
loop_
_entity.id
_entity.type
_entity.pdbx_description
1 polymer ?
#
loop_
_entity_poly.entity_id
_entity_poly.type
_entity_poly.pdbx_seq_one_letter_code
_entity_poly.pdbx_strand_id
1 'polypeptide(L)' 'MPNTTAKKDYTQYSEKQLFNLINKLEQKIKKMQEDRLSFKEKMTKELEKRDKNFKDKLDTANELLQKISHFW' A
#
# COMPACT_ATOMS: atom_id res chain seq x y z
N MET A 1 21.90 -5.55 -19.10
CA MET A 1 20.67 -5.15 -18.37
C MET A 1 19.98 -6.42 -17.87
N PRO A 2 19.66 -6.56 -16.57
CA PRO A 2 19.25 -7.86 -16.01
C PRO A 2 17.74 -8.16 -16.07
N ASN A 3 16.96 -7.45 -16.91
CA ASN A 3 15.50 -7.58 -16.96
C ASN A 3 14.96 -8.11 -18.30
N THR A 4 15.78 -8.81 -19.09
CA THR A 4 15.26 -9.60 -20.21
C THR A 4 14.69 -10.91 -19.67
N THR A 5 13.42 -10.88 -19.29
CA THR A 5 12.65 -12.11 -19.06
C THR A 5 12.55 -12.83 -20.39
N ALA A 6 13.43 -13.81 -20.63
CA ALA A 6 13.29 -14.73 -21.75
C ALA A 6 11.88 -15.30 -21.72
N LYS A 7 11.14 -15.15 -22.82
CA LYS A 7 9.76 -15.60 -22.93
C LYS A 7 9.77 -17.12 -22.72
N LYS A 8 9.23 -17.58 -21.59
CA LYS A 8 9.19 -19.01 -21.27
C LYS A 8 8.30 -19.70 -22.30
N ASP A 9 8.86 -20.70 -22.98
CA ASP A 9 8.09 -21.59 -23.84
C ASP A 9 7.42 -22.66 -22.99
N TYR A 10 6.11 -22.56 -22.86
CA TYR A 10 5.31 -23.48 -22.05
C TYR A 10 4.83 -24.71 -22.85
N THR A 11 5.10 -24.77 -24.15
CA THR A 11 4.70 -25.92 -25.00
C THR A 11 5.47 -27.20 -24.64
N GLN A 12 6.62 -27.08 -23.99
CA GLN A 12 7.46 -28.19 -23.55
C GLN A 12 7.05 -28.81 -22.21
N TYR A 13 6.02 -28.26 -21.55
CA TYR A 13 5.59 -28.71 -20.23
C TYR A 13 4.54 -29.81 -20.35
N SER A 14 4.67 -30.84 -19.51
CA SER A 14 3.58 -31.80 -19.30
C SER A 14 2.39 -31.15 -18.59
N GLU A 15 1.20 -31.71 -18.75
CA GLU A 15 -0.02 -31.24 -18.07
C GLU A 15 0.14 -31.11 -16.55
N LYS A 16 0.81 -32.08 -15.91
CA LYS A 16 1.09 -32.04 -14.46
C LYS A 16 1.98 -30.86 -14.08
N GLN A 17 2.98 -30.54 -14.91
CA GLN A 17 3.85 -29.39 -14.66
C GLN A 17 3.11 -28.08 -14.88
N LEU A 18 2.24 -27.99 -15.89
CA LEU A 18 1.37 -26.85 -16.14
C LEU A 18 0.39 -26.63 -14.97
N PHE A 19 -0.26 -27.69 -14.49
CA PHE A 19 -1.17 -27.62 -13.33
C PHE A 19 -0.47 -27.10 -12.07
N ASN A 20 0.72 -27.64 -11.76
CA ASN A 20 1.51 -27.19 -10.62
C ASN A 20 1.95 -25.73 -10.75
N LEU A 21 2.23 -25.26 -11.98
CA LEU A 21 2.58 -23.88 -12.24
C LEU A 21 1.38 -22.95 -12.01
N ILE A 22 0.21 -23.31 -12.56
CA ILE A 22 -1.05 -22.56 -12.37
C ILE A 22 -1.36 -22.43 -10.88
N ASN A 23 -1.35 -23.55 -10.13
CA ASN A 23 -1.63 -23.54 -8.70
C ASN A 23 -0.67 -22.63 -7.90
N LYS A 24 0.64 -22.65 -8.23
CA LYS A 24 1.63 -21.75 -7.61
C LYS A 24 1.37 -20.29 -7.94
N LEU A 25 0.97 -19.99 -9.18
CA LEU A 25 0.65 -18.62 -9.60
C LEU A 25 -0.61 -18.11 -8.89
N GLU A 26 -1.64 -18.94 -8.75
CA GLU A 26 -2.87 -18.61 -8.01
C GLU A 26 -2.58 -18.28 -6.55
N GLN A 27 -1.78 -19.11 -5.87
CA GLN A 27 -1.36 -18.85 -4.49
C GLN A 27 -0.59 -17.53 -4.37
N LYS A 28 0.32 -17.25 -5.32
CA LYS A 28 1.10 -16.01 -5.34
C LYS A 28 0.22 -14.78 -5.56
N ILE A 29 -0.74 -14.86 -6.48
CA ILE A 29 -1.71 -13.79 -6.74
C ILE A 29 -2.55 -13.53 -5.49
N LYS A 30 -3.06 -14.59 -4.84
CA LYS A 30 -3.85 -14.47 -3.61
C LYS A 30 -3.07 -13.77 -2.50
N LYS A 31 -1.83 -14.20 -2.24
CA LYS A 31 -0.97 -13.55 -1.25
C LYS A 31 -0.70 -12.08 -1.58
N MET A 32 -0.43 -11.76 -2.85
CA MET A 32 -0.24 -10.37 -3.28
C MET A 32 -1.49 -9.51 -3.07
N GLN A 33 -2.69 -10.08 -3.24
CA GLN A 33 -3.95 -9.38 -2.96
C GLN A 33 -4.13 -9.10 -1.47
N GLU A 34 -3.84 -10.09 -0.61
CA GLU A 34 -3.88 -9.96 0.85
C GLU A 34 -2.86 -8.91 1.35
N ASP A 35 -1.63 -8.98 0.86
CA ASP A 35 -0.57 -8.02 1.17
C ASP A 35 -0.99 -6.60 0.76
N ARG A 36 -1.57 -6.44 -0.44
CA ARG A 36 -2.06 -5.14 -0.93
C ARG A 36 -3.20 -4.58 -0.07
N LEU A 37 -4.13 -5.42 0.39
CA LEU A 37 -5.21 -5.01 1.29
C LEU A 37 -4.65 -4.52 2.63
N SER A 38 -3.77 -5.31 3.24
CA SER A 38 -3.14 -4.95 4.52
C SER A 38 -2.32 -3.65 4.43
N PHE A 39 -1.63 -3.44 3.29
CA PHE A 39 -0.89 -2.22 3.04
C PHE A 39 -1.82 -1.00 2.92
N LYS A 40 -2.93 -1.15 2.19
CA LYS A 40 -3.93 -0.07 2.05
C LYS A 40 -4.49 0.33 3.41
N GLU A 41 -4.85 -0.63 4.27
CA GLU A 41 -5.35 -0.35 5.62
C GLU A 41 -4.34 0.38 6.49
N LYS A 42 -3.06 -0.03 6.47
CA LYS A 42 -1.99 0.65 7.21
C LYS A 42 -1.79 2.08 6.72
N MET A 43 -1.78 2.28 5.41
CA MET A 43 -1.66 3.61 4.80
C MET A 43 -2.82 4.52 5.19
N THR A 44 -4.06 4.02 5.16
CA THR A 44 -5.23 4.79 5.60
C THR A 44 -5.10 5.23 7.06
N LYS A 45 -4.75 4.31 7.96
CA LYS A 45 -4.56 4.63 9.39
C LYS A 45 -3.43 5.65 9.62
N GLU A 46 -2.33 5.54 8.89
CA GLU A 46 -1.25 6.51 8.97
C GLU A 46 -1.67 7.89 8.48
N LEU A 47 -2.42 7.97 7.38
CA LEU A 47 -2.94 9.23 6.85
C LEU A 47 -3.93 9.87 7.82
N GLU A 48 -4.87 9.10 8.38
CA GLU A 48 -5.82 9.60 9.40
C GLU A 48 -5.09 10.15 10.63
N LYS A 49 -4.06 9.45 11.11
CA LYS A 49 -3.26 9.92 12.25
C LYS A 49 -2.53 11.22 11.92
N ARG A 50 -1.94 11.34 10.72
CA ARG A 50 -1.27 12.56 10.29
C ARG A 50 -2.25 13.72 10.15
N ASP A 51 -3.39 13.49 9.51
CA ASP A 51 -4.44 14.49 9.32
C ASP A 51 -4.94 15.04 10.65
N LYS A 52 -5.24 14.16 11.62
CA LYS A 52 -5.59 14.56 12.97
C LYS A 52 -4.49 15.40 13.63
N ASN A 53 -3.23 14.96 13.58
CA ASN A 53 -2.11 15.70 14.15
C ASN A 53 -1.93 17.09 13.51
N PHE A 54 -2.19 17.23 12.21
CA PHE A 54 -2.14 18.51 11.52
C PHE A 54 -3.27 19.43 11.97
N LYS A 55 -4.49 18.90 12.09
CA LYS A 55 -5.64 19.63 12.61
C LYS A 55 -5.40 20.16 14.01
N ASP A 56 -4.93 19.30 14.93
CA ASP A 56 -4.66 19.70 16.32
C ASP A 56 -3.62 20.84 16.41
N LYS A 57 -2.58 20.79 15.56
CA LYS A 57 -1.56 21.85 15.48
C LYS A 57 -2.11 23.14 14.88
N LEU A 58 -2.97 23.04 13.87
CA LEU A 58 -3.61 24.20 13.24
C LEU A 58 -4.56 24.88 14.22
N ASP A 59 -5.35 24.11 14.96
CA ASP A 59 -6.25 24.62 15.99
C ASP A 59 -5.45 25.34 17.09
N THR A 60 -4.36 24.74 17.58
CA THR A 60 -3.47 25.38 18.55
C THR A 60 -2.87 26.69 18.02
N ALA A 61 -2.40 26.70 16.77
CA ALA A 61 -1.84 27.90 16.16
C ALA A 61 -2.90 29.01 16.02
N ASN A 62 -4.13 28.64 15.65
CA ASN A 62 -5.22 29.58 15.49
C ASN A 62 -5.65 30.18 16.83
N GLU A 63 -5.71 29.38 17.90
CA GLU A 63 -5.97 29.88 19.26
C GLU A 63 -4.91 30.88 19.72
N LEU A 64 -3.63 30.60 19.47
CA LEU A 64 -2.54 31.52 19.81
C LEU A 64 -2.66 32.84 19.05
N LEU A 65 -2.97 32.77 17.75
CA LEU A 65 -3.19 33.97 16.92
C LEU A 65 -4.38 34.79 17.44
N GLN A 66 -5.50 34.15 17.80
CA GLN A 66 -6.64 34.86 18.39
C GLN A 66 -6.28 35.54 19.71
N LYS A 67 -5.52 34.88 20.59
CA LYS A 67 -5.06 35.49 21.85
C LYS A 67 -4.17 36.70 21.60
N ILE A 68 -3.25 36.62 20.63
CA ILE A 68 -2.42 37.77 20.25
C ILE A 68 -3.30 38.90 19.69
N SER A 69 -4.24 38.60 18.79
CA SER A 69 -5.11 39.62 18.20
C SER A 69 -6.08 40.26 19.20
N HIS A 70 -6.40 39.59 20.31
CA HIS A 70 -7.23 40.16 21.38
C HIS A 70 -6.43 41.04 22.34
N PHE A 71 -5.11 40.89 22.35
CA PHE A 71 -4.19 41.60 23.24
C PHE A 71 -3.68 42.92 22.65
N TRP A 72 -3.72 43.06 21.32
CA TRP A 72 -3.41 44.28 20.56
C TRP A 72 -4.70 45.00 20.17
#